data_AF-X1IM72-F1
#
_entry.id   AF-X1IM72-F1
#
_cell.length_a   1.000
_cell.length_b   1.000
_cell.length_c   1.000
_cell.angle_alpha   90.00
_cell.angle_beta   90.00
_cell.angle_gamma   90.00
#
_symmetry.space_group_name_H-M   'P 1'
#
loop_
_entity.id
_entity.type
_entity.pdbx_description
1 polymer ?
#
loop_
_entity_poly.entity_id
_entity_poly.type
_entity_poly.pdbx_seq_one_letter_code
_entity_poly.pdbx_strand_id
1 'polypeptide(L)'
;MEGNEEKVQQIDIDQVFRNKNPKLYQLIPRFVIRYLKRILHQDEINKFLEKIGHLQGLELINEALKFLNTKYKVFGFENIPREGRFIFVSNHP
;
A
#
# COMPACT_ATOMS: atom_id res chain seq x y z
N MET A 1 -21.97 -17.66 -12.72
CA MET A 1 -20.54 -17.29 -12.75
C MET A 1 -20.31 -16.52 -11.47
N GLU A 2 -19.89 -17.22 -10.41
CA GLU A 2 -19.49 -16.56 -9.16
C GLU A 2 -18.16 -15.88 -9.43
N GLY A 3 -18.20 -14.55 -9.59
CA GLY A 3 -16.99 -13.74 -9.60
C GLY A 3 -16.35 -13.90 -8.24
N ASN A 4 -15.13 -14.43 -8.22
CA ASN A 4 -14.30 -14.47 -7.03
C ASN A 4 -14.03 -13.01 -6.65
N GLU A 5 -14.81 -12.45 -5.73
CA GLU A 5 -14.53 -11.13 -5.15
C GLU A 5 -13.20 -11.27 -4.40
N GLU A 6 -12.10 -10.90 -5.05
CA GLU A 6 -10.81 -10.79 -4.38
C GLU A 6 -10.95 -9.74 -3.28
N LYS A 7 -11.01 -10.25 -2.06
CA LYS A 7 -11.21 -9.42 -0.89
C LYS A 7 -10.00 -8.51 -0.73
N VAL A 8 -10.20 -7.21 -0.90
CA VAL A 8 -9.16 -6.21 -0.72
C VAL A 8 -8.52 -6.39 0.65
N GLN A 9 -7.20 -6.61 0.67
CA GLN A 9 -6.46 -6.81 1.91
C GLN A 9 -6.54 -5.54 2.75
N GLN A 10 -6.98 -5.67 4.00
CA GLN A 10 -7.05 -4.57 4.95
C GLN A 10 -5.91 -4.60 5.95
N ILE A 11 -5.55 -3.41 6.45
CA ILE A 11 -4.64 -3.24 7.56
C ILE A 11 -5.40 -3.47 8.86
N ASP A 12 -4.92 -4.42 9.66
CA ASP A 12 -5.37 -4.64 11.04
C ASP A 12 -4.18 -4.67 12.00
N ILE A 13 -4.02 -3.57 12.73
CA ILE A 13 -2.94 -3.42 13.70
C ILE A 13 -3.08 -4.43 14.85
N ASP A 14 -4.30 -4.77 15.30
CA ASP A 14 -4.47 -5.79 16.33
C ASP A 14 -3.97 -7.15 15.83
N GLN A 15 -4.32 -7.51 14.60
CA GLN A 15 -3.88 -8.77 13.98
C GLN A 15 -2.35 -8.81 13.82
N VAL A 16 -1.72 -7.71 13.41
CA VAL A 16 -0.25 -7.61 13.30
C VAL A 16 0.44 -7.89 14.63
N PHE A 17 -0.02 -7.26 15.72
CA PHE A 17 0.56 -7.51 17.05
C PHE A 17 0.30 -8.94 17.54
N ARG A 18 -0.92 -9.46 17.34
CA ARG A 18 -1.27 -10.85 17.69
C ARG A 18 -0.39 -11.87 16.98
N ASN A 19 -0.18 -11.68 15.67
CA ASN A 19 0.64 -12.57 14.86
C ASN A 19 2.12 -12.51 15.24
N LYS A 20 2.64 -11.31 15.53
CA LYS A 20 4.05 -11.11 15.81
C LYS A 20 4.45 -11.55 17.21
N ASN A 21 3.64 -11.21 18.22
CA ASN A 21 3.87 -11.65 19.60
C ASN A 21 2.56 -11.59 20.43
N PRO A 22 1.84 -12.71 20.57
CA PRO A 22 0.54 -12.74 21.24
C PRO A 22 0.65 -12.44 22.74
N LYS A 23 1.76 -12.82 23.39
CA LYS A 23 2.00 -12.53 24.81
C LYS A 23 2.16 -11.03 25.04
N LEU A 24 2.95 -10.37 24.19
CA LEU A 24 3.13 -8.92 24.26
C LEU A 24 1.80 -8.20 24.00
N TYR A 25 1.02 -8.63 23.00
CA TYR A 25 -0.28 -8.04 22.70
C TYR A 25 -1.24 -8.03 23.90
N GLN A 26 -1.25 -9.10 24.71
CA GLN A 26 -2.07 -9.17 25.93
C GLN A 26 -1.61 -8.19 27.02
N LEU A 27 -0.34 -7.81 27.04
CA LEU A 27 0.24 -6.88 28.01
C LEU A 27 0.11 -5.41 27.58
N ILE A 28 -0.02 -5.14 26.28
CA ILE A 28 -0.12 -3.77 25.78
C ILE A 28 -1.46 -3.15 26.21
N PRO A 29 -1.45 -1.99 26.88
CA PRO A 29 -2.68 -1.27 27.19
C PRO A 29 -3.45 -0.88 25.92
N ARG A 30 -4.78 -1.08 25.91
CA ARG A 30 -5.63 -0.82 24.73
C ARG A 30 -5.51 0.60 24.16
N PHE A 31 -5.20 1.60 25.00
CA PHE A 31 -5.05 2.98 24.53
C PHE A 31 -3.82 3.16 23.62
N VAL A 32 -2.77 2.37 23.83
CA VAL A 32 -1.55 2.40 22.99
C VAL A 32 -1.89 1.89 21.58
N ILE A 33 -2.56 0.74 21.47
CA ILE A 33 -3.01 0.22 20.18
C ILE A 33 -3.96 1.19 19.49
N ARG A 34 -4.89 1.80 20.23
CA ARG A 34 -5.81 2.82 19.69
C ARG A 34 -5.07 4.05 19.19
N TYR A 35 -4.03 4.49 19.91
CA TYR A 35 -3.19 5.59 19.47
C TYR A 35 -2.42 5.25 18.20
N LEU A 36 -1.83 4.05 18.11
CA LEU A 36 -1.16 3.56 16.91
C LEU A 36 -2.11 3.53 15.69
N LYS A 37 -3.33 3.02 15.87
CA LYS A 37 -4.39 3.05 14.84
C LYS A 37 -4.68 4.44 14.33
N ARG A 38 -4.70 5.43 15.23
CA ARG A 38 -4.94 6.84 14.89
C ARG A 38 -3.79 7.45 14.11
N ILE A 39 -2.53 7.33 14.58
CA ILE A 39 -1.39 7.96 13.90
C ILE A 39 -1.05 7.31 12.56
N LEU A 40 -1.33 6.01 12.41
CA LEU A 40 -1.19 5.29 11.15
C LEU A 40 -2.40 5.49 10.24
N HIS A 41 -3.43 6.21 10.68
CA HIS A 41 -4.66 6.43 9.93
C HIS A 41 -5.26 5.15 9.33
N GLN A 42 -5.29 4.05 10.12
CA GLN A 42 -5.68 2.72 9.63
C GLN A 42 -7.03 2.75 8.88
N ASP A 43 -8.02 3.46 9.43
CA ASP A 43 -9.36 3.55 8.85
C ASP A 43 -9.35 4.30 7.51
N GLU A 44 -8.52 5.32 7.37
CA GLU A 44 -8.38 6.08 6.12
C GLU A 44 -7.68 5.24 5.05
N ILE A 45 -6.60 4.54 5.43
CA ILE A 45 -5.89 3.64 4.52
C ILE A 45 -6.82 2.51 4.07
N ASN A 46 -7.59 1.90 4.98
CA ASN A 46 -8.51 0.82 4.60
C ASN A 46 -9.61 1.31 3.65
N LYS A 47 -10.20 2.49 3.90
CA LYS A 47 -11.16 3.09 2.97
C LYS A 47 -10.54 3.39 1.60
N PHE A 48 -9.29 3.85 1.60
CA PHE A 48 -8.56 4.10 0.37
C PHE A 48 -8.33 2.81 -0.40
N LEU A 49 -7.83 1.75 0.25
CA LEU A 49 -7.60 0.44 -0.34
C LEU A 49 -8.90 -0.14 -0.92
N GLU A 50 -10.01 -0.07 -0.20
CA GLU A 50 -11.34 -0.48 -0.71
C GLU A 50 -11.70 0.26 -2.01
N LYS A 51 -11.45 1.58 -2.06
CA LYS A 51 -11.73 2.39 -3.24
C LYS A 51 -10.89 1.99 -4.46
N ILE A 52 -9.62 1.65 -4.27
CA ILE A 52 -8.68 1.37 -5.38
C ILE A 52 -8.46 -0.11 -5.65
N GLY A 53 -9.02 -1.02 -4.86
CA GLY A 53 -8.70 -2.45 -4.90
C GLY A 53 -9.05 -3.17 -6.20
N HIS A 54 -9.85 -2.55 -7.07
CA HIS A 54 -10.17 -3.04 -8.41
C HIS A 54 -9.16 -2.56 -9.48
N LEU A 55 -8.30 -1.60 -9.16
CA LEU A 55 -7.29 -1.04 -10.07
C LEU A 55 -6.04 -1.91 -10.11
N GLN A 56 -5.34 -1.91 -11.25
CA GLN A 56 -4.10 -2.67 -11.44
C GLN A 56 -3.03 -1.86 -12.17
N GLY A 57 -1.77 -2.30 -12.06
CA GLY A 57 -0.64 -1.72 -12.80
C GLY A 57 -0.46 -0.22 -12.56
N LEU A 58 -0.34 0.56 -13.65
CA LEU A 58 -0.07 2.00 -13.58
C LEU A 58 -1.21 2.80 -12.94
N GLU A 59 -2.47 2.38 -13.11
CA GLU A 59 -3.63 3.08 -12.53
C GLU A 59 -3.60 3.00 -11.00
N LEU A 60 -3.31 1.82 -10.46
CA LEU A 60 -3.11 1.59 -9.03
C LEU A 60 -2.00 2.50 -8.47
N ILE A 61 -0.85 2.52 -9.14
CA ILE A 61 0.30 3.34 -8.73
C ILE A 61 -0.04 4.83 -8.76
N ASN A 62 -0.73 5.30 -9.80
CA ASN A 62 -1.11 6.70 -9.94
C ASN A 62 -2.07 7.14 -8.83
N GLU A 63 -3.10 6.36 -8.53
CA GLU A 63 -4.03 6.69 -7.43
C GLU A 63 -3.35 6.62 -6.06
N ALA A 64 -2.43 5.67 -5.85
CA ALA A 64 -1.62 5.59 -4.63
C ALA A 64 -0.72 6.82 -4.46
N LEU A 65 -0.02 7.25 -5.51
CA LEU A 65 0.83 8.45 -5.45
C LEU A 65 0.02 9.72 -5.17
N LYS A 66 -1.18 9.84 -5.75
CA LYS A 66 -2.10 10.96 -5.48
C LYS A 66 -2.55 10.96 -4.02
N PHE A 67 -2.98 9.81 -3.50
CA PHE A 67 -3.41 9.68 -2.11
C PHE A 67 -2.29 10.03 -1.12
N LEU A 68 -1.08 9.54 -1.40
CA LEU A 68 0.11 9.84 -0.58
C LEU A 68 0.66 11.25 -0.81
N ASN A 69 0.05 12.07 -1.69
CA ASN A 69 0.53 13.38 -2.10
C ASN A 69 2.03 13.36 -2.50
N THR A 70 2.45 12.29 -3.19
CA THR A 70 3.84 12.04 -3.54
C THR A 70 4.17 12.70 -4.86
N LYS A 71 5.21 13.54 -4.87
CA LYS A 71 5.76 14.16 -6.09
C LYS A 71 7.03 13.44 -6.49
N TYR A 72 7.18 13.17 -7.78
CA TYR A 72 8.39 12.56 -8.33
C TYR A 72 8.91 13.37 -9.51
N LYS A 73 10.20 13.18 -9.83
CA LYS A 73 10.84 13.69 -11.03
C LYS A 73 11.51 12.53 -11.75
N VAL A 74 11.38 12.53 -13.07
CA VAL A 74 12.03 11.54 -13.93
C VAL A 74 13.26 12.19 -14.55
N PHE A 75 14.39 11.49 -14.49
CA PHE A 75 15.67 11.94 -15.04
C PHE A 75 16.17 10.95 -16.09
N GLY A 76 16.84 11.44 -17.14
CA GLY A 76 17.43 10.60 -18.18
C GLY A 76 16.45 10.02 -19.19
N PHE A 77 15.23 10.58 -19.28
CA PHE A 77 14.22 10.17 -20.27
C PHE A 77 14.71 10.43 -21.71
N GLU A 78 15.49 11.49 -21.90
CA GLU A 78 16.16 11.85 -23.15
C GLU A 78 17.15 10.80 -23.64
N ASN A 79 17.63 9.91 -22.77
CA ASN A 79 18.54 8.83 -23.14
C ASN A 79 17.83 7.62 -23.74
N ILE A 80 16.49 7.60 -23.76
CA ILE A 80 15.70 6.51 -24.33
C ILE A 80 15.60 6.72 -25.85
N PRO A 81 16.20 5.84 -26.68
CA PRO A 81 16.07 5.94 -28.13
C PRO A 81 14.62 5.78 -28.58
N ARG A 82 14.23 6.41 -29.70
CA ARG A 82 12.84 6.39 -30.20
C ARG A 82 12.40 5.02 -30.75
N GLU A 83 13.35 4.22 -31.22
CA GLU A 83 13.10 2.96 -31.91
C GLU A 83 14.12 1.90 -31.51
N GLY A 84 13.71 0.63 -31.57
CA GLY A 84 14.54 -0.51 -31.20
C GLY A 84 13.88 -1.40 -30.14
N ARG A 85 14.62 -2.43 -29.71
CA ARG A 85 14.24 -3.27 -28.57
C ARG A 85 15.00 -2.81 -27.33
N PHE A 86 14.27 -2.60 -26.25
CA PHE A 86 14.82 -2.11 -24.99
C PHE A 86 14.64 -3.15 -23.89
N ILE A 87 15.63 -3.20 -22.99
CA ILE A 87 15.52 -3.91 -21.71
C ILE A 87 15.67 -2.85 -20.63
N PHE A 88 14.62 -2.68 -19.82
CA PHE A 88 14.67 -1.82 -18.65
C PHE A 88 15.04 -2.68 -17.45
N VAL A 89 16.18 -2.38 -16.83
CA VAL A 89 16.62 -3.05 -15.61
C VAL A 89 16.36 -2.09 -14.45
N SER A 90 15.45 -2.47 -13.56
CA SER A 90 15.19 -1.76 -12.31
C SER A 90 15.72 -2.59 -11.16
N ASN A 91 16.37 -1.95 -10.20
CA ASN A 91 16.40 -2.50 -8.86
C ASN A 91 15.00 -2.39 -8.23
N HIS A 92 14.66 -3.27 -7.29
CA HIS A 92 13.57 -3.02 -6.35
C HIS A 92 14.19 -2.25 -5.17
N PRO A 93 14.07 -0.91 -5.10
CA PRO A 93 14.42 -0.17 -3.88
C PRO A 93 13.47 -0.49 -2.73
#